data_AF-A0A959J8G4-F1
#
_entry.id   AF-A0A959J8G4-F1
#
_cell.length_a   1.000
_cell.length_b   1.000
_cell.length_c   1.000
_cell.angle_alpha   90.00
_cell.angle_beta   90.00
_cell.angle_gamma   90.00
#
_symmetry.space_group_name_H-M   'P 1'
#
loop_
_entity.id
_entity.type
_entity.pdbx_description
1 polymer ?
#
loop_
_entity_poly.entity_id
_entity_poly.type
_entity_poly.pdbx_seq_one_letter_code
_entity_poly.pdbx_strand_id
1 'polypeptide(L)'
;MKSLLLFNFLGPEMLVVFFAILLLFGGKKIPELMRGLGKGIKEFNNARSAIESELKEGMRDADRKELEERREKEREELRLKEKKEA
;
A
#
# COMPACT_ATOMS: atom_id res chain seq x y z
N MET A 1 33.39 -19.09 16.38
CA MET A 1 33.01 -20.15 15.41
C MET A 1 31.92 -19.72 14.43
N LYS A 2 30.84 -19.05 14.83
CA LYS A 2 29.80 -18.54 13.89
C LYS A 2 30.30 -17.51 12.86
N SER A 3 31.17 -16.56 13.24
CA SER A 3 31.72 -15.59 12.27
C SER A 3 32.63 -16.22 11.20
N LEU A 4 33.28 -17.35 11.49
CA LEU A 4 34.13 -18.03 10.49
C LEU A 4 33.28 -18.68 9.39
N LEU A 5 32.12 -19.24 9.76
CA LEU A 5 31.14 -19.78 8.80
C LEU A 5 30.51 -18.65 7.98
N LEU A 6 30.21 -17.50 8.60
CA LEU A 6 29.65 -16.36 7.88
C LEU A 6 30.66 -15.75 6.90
N PHE A 7 31.96 -15.72 7.26
CA PHE A 7 33.02 -15.19 6.41
C PHE A 7 33.39 -16.15 5.27
N ASN A 8 33.35 -17.48 5.49
CA ASN A 8 33.48 -18.47 4.43
C ASN A 8 32.25 -18.50 3.50
N PHE A 9 31.06 -18.20 4.01
CA PHE A 9 29.86 -18.15 3.17
C PHE A 9 29.78 -16.84 2.38
N LEU A 10 30.15 -15.69 2.94
CA LEU A 10 30.17 -14.40 2.20
C LEU A 10 31.48 -14.17 1.43
N GLY A 11 32.38 -15.15 1.40
CA GLY A 11 33.68 -15.09 0.75
C GLY A 11 33.65 -15.37 -0.76
N PRO A 12 34.82 -15.66 -1.36
CA PRO A 12 34.96 -15.97 -2.79
C PRO A 12 34.02 -17.06 -3.30
N GLU A 13 33.62 -18.00 -2.45
CA GLU A 13 32.70 -19.09 -2.74
C GLU A 13 31.33 -18.58 -3.23
N MET A 14 30.77 -17.53 -2.63
CA MET A 14 29.51 -16.94 -3.12
C MET A 14 29.66 -16.25 -4.46
N LEU A 15 30.85 -15.72 -4.74
CA LEU A 15 31.17 -15.11 -6.03
C LEU A 15 31.22 -16.19 -7.13
N VAL A 16 31.80 -17.36 -6.83
CA VAL A 16 31.79 -18.54 -7.73
C VAL A 16 30.37 -19.03 -7.98
N VAL A 17 29.52 -19.15 -6.94
CA VAL A 17 28.11 -19.55 -7.08
C VAL A 17 27.33 -18.52 -7.91
N PHE A 18 27.55 -17.23 -7.67
CA PHE A 18 26.93 -16.17 -8.46
C PHE A 18 27.34 -16.27 -9.94
N PHE A 19 28.62 -16.48 -10.23
CA PHE A 19 29.09 -16.71 -11.59
C PHE A 19 28.48 -17.96 -12.22
N ALA A 20 28.33 -19.07 -11.47
CA ALA A 20 27.67 -20.27 -11.98
C ALA A 20 26.21 -19.97 -12.37
N ILE A 21 25.46 -19.25 -11.54
CA ILE A 21 24.09 -18.79 -11.86
C ILE A 21 24.10 -17.86 -13.08
N LEU A 22 25.04 -16.92 -13.16
CA LEU A 22 25.17 -16.02 -14.32
C LEU A 22 25.52 -16.76 -15.61
N LEU A 23 26.27 -17.86 -15.56
CA LEU A 23 26.56 -18.69 -16.73
C LEU A 23 25.34 -19.51 -17.16
N LEU A 24 24.56 -20.03 -16.21
CA LEU A 24 23.34 -20.80 -16.50
C LEU A 24 22.21 -19.92 -17.05
N PHE A 25 21.99 -18.74 -16.45
CA PHE A 25 20.87 -17.86 -16.80
C PHE A 25 21.28 -16.70 -17.72
N GLY A 26 22.57 -16.39 -17.82
CA GLY A 26 23.11 -15.25 -18.55
C GLY A 26 23.15 -13.97 -17.69
N GLY A 27 24.17 -13.13 -17.93
CA GLY A 27 24.38 -11.85 -17.23
C GLY A 27 23.23 -10.84 -17.33
N LYS A 28 22.36 -10.98 -18.33
CA LYS A 28 21.26 -10.05 -18.62
C LYS A 28 19.94 -10.41 -17.91
N LYS A 29 19.75 -11.68 -17.52
CA LYS A 29 18.46 -12.18 -17.01
C LYS A 29 18.14 -11.64 -15.62
N ILE A 30 19.14 -11.58 -14.72
CA ILE A 30 18.95 -11.04 -13.37
C ILE A 30 18.57 -9.56 -13.41
N PRO A 31 19.29 -8.66 -14.13
CA PRO A 31 18.88 -7.27 -14.26
C PRO A 31 17.50 -7.06 -14.90
N GLU A 32 17.14 -7.90 -15.87
CA GLU A 32 15.84 -7.85 -16.54
C GLU A 32 14.69 -8.24 -15.59
N LEU A 33 14.87 -9.32 -14.82
CA LEU A 33 13.92 -9.75 -13.78
C LEU A 33 13.78 -8.70 -12.68
N MET A 34 14.89 -8.13 -12.19
CA MET A 34 14.86 -7.05 -11.19
C MET A 34 14.10 -5.83 -11.70
N ARG A 35 14.29 -5.45 -12.97
CA ARG A 35 13.54 -4.35 -13.60
C ARG A 35 12.05 -4.68 -13.72
N GLY A 36 11.70 -5.90 -14.13
CA GLY A 36 10.31 -6.35 -14.24
C GLY A 36 9.60 -6.36 -12.88
N LEU A 37 10.22 -7.00 -11.89
CA LEU A 37 9.71 -7.06 -10.52
C LEU A 37 9.59 -5.67 -9.90
N GLY A 38 10.60 -4.81 -10.08
CA GLY A 38 10.58 -3.44 -9.56
C GLY A 38 9.47 -2.59 -10.15
N LYS A 39 9.19 -2.72 -11.45
CA LYS A 39 8.03 -2.07 -12.10
C LYS A 39 6.71 -2.61 -11.55
N GLY A 40 6.56 -3.93 -11.44
CA GLY A 40 5.35 -4.57 -10.91
C GLY A 40 5.05 -4.14 -9.48
N ILE A 41 6.05 -4.12 -8.60
CA ILE A 41 5.90 -3.64 -7.21
C ILE A 41 5.49 -2.17 -7.18
N LYS A 42 6.10 -1.32 -8.03
CA LYS A 42 5.76 0.11 -8.10
C LYS A 42 4.31 0.33 -8.53
N GLU A 43 3.87 -0.34 -9.59
CA GLU A 43 2.50 -0.24 -10.09
C GLU A 43 1.49 -0.78 -9.06
N PHE A 44 1.80 -1.89 -8.40
CA PHE A 44 0.99 -2.46 -7.33
C PHE A 44 0.82 -1.47 -6.16
N ASN A 45 1.90 -0.85 -5.70
CA ASN A 45 1.87 0.13 -4.63
C ASN A 45 1.04 1.36 -5.01
N ASN A 46 1.20 1.86 -6.24
CA ASN A 46 0.41 2.99 -6.73
C ASN A 46 -1.10 2.68 -6.75
N ALA A 47 -1.48 1.51 -7.26
CA ALA A 47 -2.87 1.07 -7.29
C ALA A 47 -3.44 0.93 -5.86
N ARG A 48 -2.67 0.35 -4.95
CA ARG A 48 -3.05 0.24 -3.52
C ARG A 48 -3.30 1.61 -2.90
N SER A 49 -2.42 2.58 -3.13
CA SER A 49 -2.57 3.94 -2.59
C SER A 49 -3.77 4.68 -3.17
N ALA A 50 -4.07 4.50 -4.47
CA ALA A 50 -5.26 5.09 -5.08
C ALA A 50 -6.55 4.55 -4.43
N ILE A 51 -6.65 3.22 -4.27
CA ILE A 51 -7.81 2.57 -3.62
C ILE A 51 -7.96 3.04 -2.17
N GLU A 52 -6.85 3.14 -1.41
CA GLU A 52 -6.89 3.63 -0.03
C GLU A 52 -7.39 5.07 0.05
N SER A 53 -6.97 5.93 -0.88
CA SER A 53 -7.45 7.32 -0.96
C SER A 53 -8.94 7.40 -1.29
N GLU A 54 -9.39 6.65 -2.31
CA GLU A 54 -10.80 6.61 -2.71
C GLU A 54 -11.70 6.08 -1.58
N LEU A 55 -11.26 5.04 -0.88
CA LEU A 55 -11.98 4.49 0.26
C LEU A 55 -12.09 5.53 1.39
N LYS A 56 -10.99 6.20 1.71
CA LYS A 56 -10.96 7.23 2.76
C LYS A 56 -11.84 8.43 2.43
N GLU A 57 -11.86 8.83 1.15
CA GLU A 57 -12.72 9.90 0.66
C GLU A 57 -14.20 9.49 0.72
N GLY A 58 -14.53 8.29 0.24
CA GLY A 58 -15.89 7.73 0.33
C GLY A 58 -16.41 7.62 1.77
N MET A 59 -15.56 7.22 2.73
CA MET A 59 -15.93 7.20 4.15
C MET A 59 -16.18 8.61 4.70
N ARG A 60 -15.34 9.59 4.35
CA ARG A 60 -15.53 10.99 4.75
C ARG A 60 -16.82 11.59 4.20
N ASP A 61 -17.17 11.26 2.96
CA ASP A 61 -18.40 11.71 2.34
C ASP A 61 -19.64 11.09 3.00
N ALA A 62 -19.56 9.80 3.38
CA ALA A 62 -20.62 9.15 4.13
C ALA A 62 -20.84 9.81 5.50
N ASP A 63 -19.76 10.02 6.26
CA ASP A 63 -19.82 10.70 7.56
C ASP A 63 -20.40 12.12 7.44
N ARG A 64 -20.01 12.85 6.39
CA ARG A 64 -20.49 14.22 6.13
C ARG A 64 -21.99 14.24 5.82
N LYS A 65 -22.48 13.31 5.00
CA LYS A 65 -23.91 13.19 4.69
C LYS A 65 -24.72 12.82 5.93
N GLU A 66 -24.23 11.89 6.74
CA GLU A 66 -24.90 11.51 7.99
C GLU A 66 -25.01 12.71 8.96
N LEU A 67 -23.94 13.51 9.09
CA LEU A 67 -23.96 14.72 9.92
C LEU A 67 -24.94 15.77 9.39
N GLU A 68 -25.04 15.96 8.07
CA GLU A 68 -25.99 16.89 7.45
C GLU A 68 -27.44 16.44 7.71
N GLU A 69 -27.75 15.15 7.49
CA GLU A 69 -29.09 14.60 7.77
C GLU A 69 -29.48 14.73 9.25
N ARG A 70 -28.55 14.47 10.18
CA ARG A 70 -28.81 14.62 11.62
C ARG A 70 -29.13 16.07 11.98
N ARG A 71 -28.41 17.04 11.40
CA ARG A 71 -28.63 18.47 11.65
C ARG A 71 -29.96 18.95 11.06
N GLU A 72 -30.37 18.42 9.91
CA GLU A 72 -31.68 18.73 9.34
C GLU A 72 -32.82 18.20 10.21
N LYS A 73 -32.74 16.94 10.65
CA LYS A 73 -33.71 16.34 11.58
C LYS A 73 -33.83 17.15 12.88
N GLU A 74 -32.71 17.58 13.45
CA GLU A 74 -32.68 18.40 14.66
C GLU A 74 -33.35 19.77 14.45
N ARG A 75 -33.09 20.43 13.32
CA ARG A 75 -33.73 21.71 12.97
C ARG A 75 -35.24 21.58 12.75
N GLU A 76 -35.69 20.50 12.11
CA GLU A 76 -37.11 20.23 11.94
C GLU A 76 -37.79 19.96 13.29
N GLU A 77 -37.15 19.20 14.18
CA GLU A 77 -37.68 18.93 15.51
C GLU A 77 -37.82 20.22 16.35
N LEU A 78 -36.82 21.11 16.31
CA LEU A 78 -36.88 22.42 16.97
C LEU A 78 -38.03 23.28 16.45
N ARG A 79 -38.18 23.36 15.12
CA ARG A 79 -39.30 24.10 14.50
C ARG A 79 -40.67 23.55 14.88
N LEU A 80 -40.78 22.23 15.03
CA LEU A 80 -42.03 21.59 15.47
C LEU A 80 -42.32 21.88 16.95
N LYS A 81 -41.29 21.99 17.80
CA LYS A 81 -41.45 22.41 19.20
C LYS A 81 -41.92 23.85 19.31
N GLU A 82 -41.27 24.77 18.60
CA GLU A 82 -41.67 26.19 18.56
C GLU A 82 -43.13 26.37 18.12
N LYS A 83 -43.57 25.64 17.08
CA LYS A 83 -44.96 25.69 16.61
C LYS A 83 -45.99 25.09 17.57
N LYS A 84 -45.58 24.24 18.50
CA LYS A 84 -46.47 23.65 19.51
C LYS A 84 -46.58 24.51 20.76
N GLU A 85 -45.57 25.32 21.03
CA GLU A 85 -45.50 26.22 22.19
C GLU A 85 -46.12 27.59 21.92
N ALA A 86 -46.32 27.96 20.64
CA ALA A 86 -47.03 29.15 20.19
C ALA A 86 -48.52 28.88 19.93
#